data_AF-A0A4S4NHE1-F1
#
_entry.id   AF-A0A4S4NHE1-F1
#
_cell.length_a   1.000
_cell.length_b   1.000
_cell.length_c   1.000
_cell.angle_alpha   90.00
_cell.angle_beta   90.00
_cell.angle_gamma   90.00
#
_symmetry.space_group_name_H-M   'P 1'
#
loop_
_entity.id
_entity.type
_entity.pdbx_description
1 polymer ?
#
loop_
_entity_poly.entity_id
_entity_poly.type
_entity_poly.pdbx_seq_one_letter_code
_entity_poly.pdbx_strand_id
1 'polypeptide(L)'
;MLRSSFLLILLVFCTVSLSAKKGESLFDRWSRTERKAIDIYLDLDTLLANRNTVNVMRGTVVDSGQFFGVDITVRGRFRRRTCALPPMMLQFDKDPLVLAGLNTHNDYKLVTPCTEDEAGQEAILREDLAYELYHTVNPTASYRTHLLTITYHNTADGSSFTSYGLIIEDTDELKDRLDAYNCEECYNQPVANFTNAETVALFQYMIGNADYSTSLVRNLKLMRSDDGHLTAVPYDFDFSGLVNPSYGLLVHPDQQFMTDRVWIWEFEADPDLEQAVLDYALYEEEMLQQVADYEGLGEESKREITRYLKSFFRQLKNGRIGG
;
A
#
# COMPACT_ATOMS: atom_id res chain seq x y z
N MET A 1 54.49 -45.34 -30.26
CA MET A 1 54.05 -43.94 -30.45
C MET A 1 52.52 -43.97 -30.44
N LEU A 2 51.90 -43.60 -29.31
CA LEU A 2 51.20 -42.31 -29.09
C LEU A 2 49.95 -42.19 -30.00
N ARG A 3 48.70 -42.08 -29.53
CA ARG A 3 48.18 -41.25 -28.43
C ARG A 3 46.86 -41.80 -27.89
N SER A 4 46.72 -41.71 -26.57
CA SER A 4 45.48 -41.85 -25.81
C SER A 4 44.67 -40.55 -25.96
N SER A 5 43.39 -40.65 -26.28
CA SER A 5 42.47 -39.51 -26.31
C SER A 5 41.40 -39.70 -25.24
N PHE A 6 41.63 -39.07 -24.08
CA PHE A 6 40.63 -38.89 -23.03
C PHE A 6 39.58 -37.88 -23.51
N LEU A 7 38.33 -38.31 -23.64
CA LEU A 7 37.20 -37.42 -23.92
C LEU A 7 36.71 -36.84 -22.59
N LEU A 8 37.14 -35.62 -22.28
CA LEU A 8 36.70 -34.86 -21.11
C LEU A 8 35.29 -34.30 -21.40
N ILE A 9 34.27 -34.88 -20.79
CA ILE A 9 32.90 -34.34 -20.82
C ILE A 9 32.88 -33.12 -19.90
N LEU A 10 32.92 -31.93 -20.50
CA LEU A 10 32.77 -30.67 -19.79
C LEU A 10 31.29 -30.48 -19.45
N LEU A 11 30.90 -30.78 -18.20
CA LEU A 11 29.61 -30.40 -17.64
C LEU A 11 29.59 -28.87 -17.49
N VAL A 12 29.04 -28.19 -18.50
CA VAL A 12 28.70 -26.77 -18.41
C VAL A 12 27.54 -26.66 -17.43
N PHE A 13 27.85 -26.38 -16.16
CA PHE A 13 26.87 -25.82 -15.23
C PHE A 13 26.52 -24.42 -15.75
N CYS A 14 25.47 -24.35 -16.57
CA CYS A 14 24.82 -23.09 -16.86
C CYS A 14 24.16 -22.65 -15.54
N THR A 15 24.86 -21.86 -14.75
CA THR A 15 24.23 -21.08 -13.69
C THR A 15 23.36 -20.05 -14.40
N VAL A 16 22.12 -20.45 -14.71
CA VAL A 16 21.09 -19.50 -15.09
C VAL A 16 20.90 -18.62 -13.87
N SER A 17 21.46 -17.42 -13.90
CA SER A 17 21.09 -16.37 -12.97
C SER A 17 19.60 -16.15 -13.18
N LEU A 18 18.80 -16.66 -12.24
CA LEU A 18 17.35 -16.61 -12.26
C LEU A 18 16.92 -15.15 -12.05
N SER A 19 17.01 -14.32 -13.09
CA SER A 19 16.41 -12.99 -13.08
C SER A 19 14.90 -13.16 -13.34
N ALA A 20 14.20 -13.67 -12.33
CA ALA A 20 12.77 -13.95 -12.37
C ALA A 20 11.94 -12.73 -11.91
N LYS A 21 12.23 -11.56 -12.48
CA LYS A 21 11.46 -10.31 -12.31
C LYS A 21 10.53 -10.01 -13.50
N LYS A 22 10.34 -10.97 -14.40
CA LYS A 22 9.40 -10.86 -15.53
C LYS A 22 8.35 -11.96 -15.44
N GLY A 23 7.08 -11.60 -15.69
CA GLY A 23 5.94 -12.51 -15.58
C GLY A 23 4.90 -12.00 -14.58
N GLU A 24 3.82 -12.75 -14.41
CA GLU A 24 2.76 -12.48 -13.43
C GLU A 24 3.27 -12.64 -11.99
N SER A 25 2.98 -11.69 -11.10
CA SER A 25 3.23 -11.84 -9.65
C SER A 25 2.07 -12.49 -8.92
N LEU A 26 2.30 -12.93 -7.66
CA LEU A 26 1.20 -13.43 -6.83
C LEU A 26 0.11 -12.37 -6.64
N PHE A 27 0.53 -11.11 -6.49
CA PHE A 27 -0.36 -9.95 -6.41
C PHE A 27 -1.21 -9.80 -7.68
N ASP A 28 -0.60 -9.85 -8.87
CA ASP A 28 -1.33 -9.77 -10.15
C ASP A 28 -2.34 -10.93 -10.32
N ARG A 29 -2.03 -12.12 -9.79
CA ARG A 29 -2.93 -13.27 -9.82
C ARG A 29 -4.13 -13.06 -8.90
N TRP A 30 -3.89 -12.53 -7.70
CA TRP A 30 -4.96 -12.22 -6.75
C TRP A 30 -5.89 -11.15 -7.28
N SER A 31 -5.36 -10.08 -7.88
CA SER A 31 -6.16 -8.95 -8.37
C SER A 31 -7.16 -9.30 -9.49
N ARG A 32 -7.03 -10.48 -10.13
CA ARG A 32 -7.97 -10.97 -11.16
C ARG A 32 -9.12 -11.81 -10.61
N THR A 33 -9.09 -12.11 -9.32
CA THR A 33 -10.11 -12.91 -8.65
C THR A 33 -11.00 -11.97 -7.85
N GLU A 34 -12.23 -11.78 -8.30
CA GLU A 34 -13.23 -11.03 -7.53
C GLU A 34 -13.42 -11.68 -6.15
N ARG A 35 -13.40 -10.86 -5.08
CA ARG A 35 -13.53 -11.32 -3.68
C ARG A 35 -12.54 -12.43 -3.32
N LYS A 36 -11.27 -12.23 -3.67
CA LYS A 36 -10.21 -13.19 -3.39
C LYS A 36 -10.18 -13.59 -1.92
N ALA A 37 -10.25 -14.89 -1.66
CA ALA A 37 -10.11 -15.47 -0.33
C ALA A 37 -8.81 -16.29 -0.20
N ILE A 38 -8.17 -16.21 0.95
CA ILE A 38 -6.98 -16.99 1.31
C ILE A 38 -7.04 -17.42 2.78
N ASP A 39 -6.26 -18.44 3.13
CA ASP A 39 -6.07 -18.86 4.52
C ASP A 39 -4.63 -18.54 4.97
N ILE A 40 -4.48 -18.06 6.20
CA ILE A 40 -3.17 -17.84 6.83
C ILE A 40 -3.08 -18.70 8.09
N TYR A 41 -2.12 -19.61 8.13
CA TYR A 41 -1.78 -20.42 9.29
C TYR A 41 -0.56 -19.84 9.98
N LEU A 42 -0.72 -19.44 11.24
CA LEU A 42 0.33 -18.81 12.05
C LEU A 42 0.03 -19.00 13.55
N ASP A 43 1.08 -19.04 14.37
CA ASP A 43 0.95 -18.92 15.82
C ASP A 43 0.60 -17.46 16.18
N LEU A 44 -0.68 -17.15 16.31
CA LEU A 44 -1.15 -15.79 16.56
C LEU A 44 -0.85 -15.35 18.00
N ASP A 45 -0.83 -16.28 18.95
CA ASP A 45 -0.51 -16.00 20.36
C ASP A 45 0.93 -15.44 20.46
N THR A 46 1.87 -16.11 19.79
CA THR A 46 3.27 -15.70 19.73
C THR A 46 3.43 -14.39 18.94
N LEU A 47 2.67 -14.18 17.85
CA LEU A 47 2.68 -12.92 17.09
C LEU A 47 2.24 -11.74 17.97
N LEU A 48 1.13 -11.90 18.70
CA LEU A 48 0.57 -10.86 19.56
C LEU A 48 1.48 -10.59 20.77
N ALA A 49 2.04 -11.63 21.39
CA ALA A 49 3.01 -11.49 22.48
C ALA A 49 4.27 -10.72 22.05
N ASN A 50 4.71 -10.92 20.80
CA ASN A 50 5.91 -10.29 20.25
C ASN A 50 5.64 -9.04 19.41
N ARG A 51 4.44 -8.45 19.49
CA ARG A 51 4.03 -7.33 18.61
C ARG A 51 4.88 -6.07 18.69
N ASN A 52 5.74 -5.94 19.71
CA ASN A 52 6.66 -4.82 19.89
C ASN A 52 8.07 -5.07 19.32
N THR A 53 8.36 -6.30 18.91
CA THR A 53 9.66 -6.74 18.37
C THR A 53 9.47 -7.21 16.93
N VAL A 54 10.42 -6.89 16.06
CA VAL A 54 10.41 -7.39 14.67
C VAL A 54 11.03 -8.78 14.67
N ASN A 55 10.22 -9.79 14.99
CA ASN A 55 10.61 -11.19 14.92
C ASN A 55 10.02 -11.81 13.66
N VAL A 56 10.85 -12.53 12.92
CA VAL A 56 10.39 -13.34 11.80
C VAL A 56 9.70 -14.58 12.37
N MET A 57 8.45 -14.77 11.98
CA MET A 57 7.65 -15.94 12.32
C MET A 57 7.32 -16.71 11.06
N ARG A 58 7.50 -18.02 11.12
CA ARG A 58 7.20 -18.88 9.98
C ARG A 58 5.71 -19.18 9.94
N GLY A 59 5.08 -18.90 8.80
CA GLY A 59 3.67 -19.19 8.53
C GLY A 59 3.44 -19.95 7.24
N THR A 60 2.19 -20.23 6.94
CA THR A 60 1.75 -20.80 5.66
C THR A 60 0.54 -20.04 5.15
N VAL A 61 0.60 -19.58 3.90
CA VAL A 61 -0.56 -19.04 3.18
C VAL A 61 -1.08 -20.14 2.26
N VAL A 62 -2.38 -20.42 2.33
CA VAL A 62 -3.04 -21.34 1.41
C VAL A 62 -3.92 -20.54 0.46
N ASP A 63 -3.71 -20.76 -0.82
CA ASP A 63 -4.51 -20.17 -1.89
C ASP A 63 -4.95 -21.27 -2.85
N SER A 64 -6.26 -21.50 -2.95
CA SER A 64 -6.85 -22.43 -3.92
C SER A 64 -6.26 -23.84 -3.85
N GLY A 65 -5.92 -24.29 -2.64
CA GLY A 65 -5.28 -25.57 -2.36
C GLY A 65 -3.76 -25.60 -2.56
N GLN A 66 -3.15 -24.51 -3.02
CA GLN A 66 -1.70 -24.36 -3.08
C GLN A 66 -1.15 -23.79 -1.77
N PHE A 67 -0.06 -24.39 -1.29
CA PHE A 67 0.60 -24.00 -0.04
C PHE A 67 1.82 -23.15 -0.35
N PHE A 68 1.86 -21.96 0.22
CA PHE A 68 3.01 -21.07 0.16
C PHE A 68 3.60 -20.89 1.54
N GLY A 69 4.87 -21.24 1.65
CA GLY A 69 5.68 -20.87 2.80
C GLY A 69 5.87 -19.36 2.85
N VAL A 70 5.68 -18.76 4.03
CA VAL A 70 5.81 -17.32 4.22
C VAL A 70 6.53 -17.00 5.53
N ASP A 71 7.45 -16.05 5.46
CA ASP A 71 8.04 -15.40 6.62
C ASP A 71 7.20 -14.16 6.95
N ILE A 72 6.66 -14.14 8.17
CA ILE A 72 5.71 -13.12 8.63
C ILE A 72 6.39 -12.27 9.71
N THR A 73 6.35 -10.96 9.55
CA THR A 73 6.80 -10.01 10.58
C THR A 73 5.73 -8.97 10.88
N VAL A 74 5.65 -8.49 12.11
CA VAL A 74 4.80 -7.33 12.45
C VAL A 74 5.42 -6.04 11.91
N ARG A 75 4.59 -5.14 11.38
CA ARG A 75 5.00 -3.84 10.84
C ARG A 75 4.19 -2.68 11.41
N GLY A 76 4.61 -1.45 11.10
CA GLY A 76 3.95 -0.22 11.56
C GLY A 76 4.37 0.20 12.97
N ARG A 77 4.19 1.48 13.31
CA ARG A 77 4.58 2.02 14.63
C ARG A 77 3.42 2.08 15.61
N PHE A 78 2.30 2.64 15.17
CA PHE A 78 1.08 2.80 15.96
C PHE A 78 0.24 1.52 15.95
N ARG A 79 -0.24 1.10 14.77
CA ARG A 79 -1.15 -0.04 14.62
C ARG A 79 -0.64 -1.34 15.24
N ARG A 80 0.67 -1.63 15.17
CA ARG A 80 1.23 -2.84 15.80
C ARG A 80 1.03 -2.92 17.32
N ARG A 81 0.85 -1.78 17.99
CA ARG A 81 0.73 -1.69 19.45
C ARG A 81 -0.72 -1.58 19.91
N THR A 82 -1.54 -0.89 19.12
CA THR A 82 -2.88 -0.47 19.51
C THR A 82 -3.98 -1.37 18.94
N CYS A 83 -3.80 -1.93 17.74
CA CYS A 83 -4.84 -2.69 17.07
C CYS A 83 -5.03 -4.09 17.68
N ALA A 84 -6.16 -4.73 17.40
CA ALA A 84 -6.40 -6.14 17.77
C ALA A 84 -5.39 -7.05 17.06
N LEU A 85 -5.38 -7.03 15.72
CA LEU A 85 -4.40 -7.71 14.89
C LEU A 85 -3.39 -6.69 14.34
N PRO A 86 -2.07 -6.88 14.56
CA PRO A 86 -1.07 -5.97 14.00
C PRO A 86 -0.98 -6.16 12.48
N PRO A 87 -0.70 -5.10 11.71
CA PRO A 87 -0.40 -5.27 10.29
C PRO A 87 0.90 -6.05 10.13
N MET A 88 0.99 -6.82 9.05
CA MET A 88 2.05 -7.79 8.81
C MET A 88 2.79 -7.50 7.51
N MET A 89 4.04 -7.91 7.45
CA MET A 89 4.75 -8.14 6.19
C MET A 89 4.71 -9.63 5.90
N LEU A 90 4.32 -9.99 4.68
CA LEU A 90 4.28 -11.36 4.18
C LEU A 90 5.40 -11.54 3.15
N GLN A 91 6.50 -12.18 3.56
CA GLN A 91 7.62 -12.48 2.69
C GLN A 91 7.53 -13.93 2.19
N PHE A 92 7.03 -14.15 0.98
CA PHE A 92 6.78 -15.47 0.41
C PHE A 92 8.08 -16.17 -0.02
N ASP A 93 8.16 -17.48 0.16
CA ASP A 93 9.26 -18.27 -0.40
C ASP A 93 9.26 -18.19 -1.93
N LYS A 94 10.42 -17.93 -2.52
CA LYS A 94 10.55 -17.78 -3.97
C LYS A 94 10.37 -19.08 -4.75
N ASP A 95 10.82 -20.22 -4.20
CA ASP A 95 10.76 -21.50 -4.90
C ASP A 95 9.30 -21.95 -5.16
N PRO A 96 8.38 -21.92 -4.19
CA PRO A 96 6.95 -22.17 -4.43
C PRO A 96 6.31 -21.21 -5.45
N LEU A 97 6.70 -19.92 -5.46
CA LEU A 97 6.21 -18.96 -6.45
C LEU A 97 6.62 -19.36 -7.87
N VAL A 98 7.91 -19.67 -8.08
CA VAL A 98 8.42 -20.12 -9.38
C VAL A 98 7.75 -21.42 -9.84
N LEU A 99 7.57 -22.38 -8.92
CA LEU A 99 6.83 -23.62 -9.22
C LEU A 99 5.36 -23.36 -9.60
N ALA A 100 4.76 -22.30 -9.07
CA ALA A 100 3.42 -21.82 -9.43
C ALA A 100 3.36 -21.02 -10.75
N GLY A 101 4.49 -20.90 -11.46
CA GLY A 101 4.62 -20.08 -12.67
C GLY A 101 4.57 -18.58 -12.43
N LEU A 102 4.84 -18.14 -11.19
CA LEU A 102 4.85 -16.73 -10.80
C LEU A 102 6.27 -16.17 -10.85
N ASN A 103 6.37 -14.85 -10.97
CA ASN A 103 7.61 -14.13 -10.75
C ASN A 103 8.00 -14.15 -9.25
N THR A 104 9.15 -13.54 -8.93
CA THR A 104 9.75 -13.62 -7.59
C THR A 104 9.55 -12.37 -6.72
N HIS A 105 8.64 -11.46 -7.10
CA HIS A 105 8.15 -10.45 -6.16
C HIS A 105 7.41 -11.16 -5.03
N ASN A 106 7.78 -10.83 -3.80
CA ASN A 106 7.45 -11.69 -2.67
C ASN A 106 7.28 -10.95 -1.36
N ASP A 107 7.43 -9.62 -1.31
CA ASP A 107 7.38 -8.83 -0.08
C ASP A 107 6.11 -7.96 -0.04
N TYR A 108 5.00 -8.55 0.43
CA TYR A 108 3.68 -7.91 0.41
C TYR A 108 3.29 -7.39 1.79
N LYS A 109 2.84 -6.13 1.86
CA LYS A 109 2.34 -5.55 3.10
C LYS A 109 0.87 -5.91 3.27
N LEU A 110 0.55 -6.58 4.37
CA LEU A 110 -0.82 -6.87 4.77
C LEU A 110 -1.27 -5.86 5.83
N VAL A 111 -2.21 -5.00 5.46
CA VAL A 111 -2.95 -4.15 6.39
C VAL A 111 -4.13 -4.94 6.94
N THR A 112 -4.33 -4.87 8.26
CA THR A 112 -5.37 -5.60 8.98
C THR A 112 -6.33 -4.60 9.64
N PRO A 113 -7.62 -4.95 9.81
CA PRO A 113 -8.55 -4.15 10.59
C PRO A 113 -8.01 -3.88 11.99
N CYS A 114 -8.07 -2.61 12.41
CA CYS A 114 -7.49 -2.24 13.68
C CYS A 114 -8.34 -2.69 14.88
N THR A 115 -9.65 -2.75 14.69
CA THR A 115 -10.64 -3.24 15.66
C THR A 115 -11.37 -4.44 15.08
N GLU A 116 -11.91 -5.29 15.95
CA GLU A 116 -12.60 -6.54 15.56
C GLU A 116 -14.04 -6.32 15.09
N ASP A 117 -14.57 -5.12 15.30
CA ASP A 117 -15.95 -4.74 14.98
C ASP A 117 -16.11 -4.28 13.52
N GLU A 118 -17.37 -4.06 13.13
CA GLU A 118 -17.73 -3.58 11.78
C GLU A 118 -17.06 -2.25 11.44
N ALA A 119 -16.84 -1.38 12.43
CA ALA A 119 -16.12 -0.12 12.22
C ALA A 119 -14.66 -0.34 11.78
N GLY A 120 -13.99 -1.37 12.30
CA GLY A 120 -12.64 -1.74 11.87
C GLY A 120 -12.62 -2.29 10.44
N GLN A 121 -13.61 -3.10 10.09
CA GLN A 121 -13.77 -3.62 8.72
C GLN A 121 -14.11 -2.49 7.74
N GLU A 122 -14.96 -1.54 8.13
CA GLU A 122 -15.27 -0.39 7.28
C GLU A 122 -14.05 0.53 7.09
N ALA A 123 -13.26 0.77 8.14
CA ALA A 123 -12.07 1.60 8.04
C ALA A 123 -11.05 1.06 7.01
N ILE A 124 -10.90 -0.27 6.88
CA ILE A 124 -10.01 -0.85 5.87
C ILE A 124 -10.55 -0.69 4.44
N LEU A 125 -11.89 -0.77 4.26
CA LEU A 125 -12.54 -0.50 2.98
C LEU A 125 -12.36 0.97 2.55
N ARG A 126 -12.51 1.91 3.50
CA ARG A 126 -12.27 3.33 3.24
C ARG A 126 -10.80 3.61 2.93
N GLU A 127 -9.88 2.90 3.57
CA GLU A 127 -8.43 3.02 3.29
C GLU A 127 -8.10 2.50 1.89
N ASP A 128 -8.65 1.35 1.49
CA ASP A 128 -8.47 0.81 0.14
C ASP A 128 -9.05 1.75 -0.94
N LEU A 129 -10.26 2.29 -0.73
CA LEU A 129 -10.83 3.32 -1.60
C LEU A 129 -9.91 4.55 -1.73
N ALA A 130 -9.20 4.95 -0.68
CA ALA A 130 -8.22 6.03 -0.78
C ALA A 130 -7.06 5.67 -1.72
N TYR A 131 -6.58 4.42 -1.70
CA TYR A 131 -5.59 3.95 -2.68
C TYR A 131 -6.14 3.94 -4.10
N GLU A 132 -7.37 3.47 -4.33
CA GLU A 132 -8.01 3.46 -5.66
C GLU A 132 -8.20 4.89 -6.21
N LEU A 133 -8.65 5.83 -5.36
CA LEU A 133 -8.76 7.24 -5.73
C LEU A 133 -7.39 7.82 -6.11
N TYR A 134 -6.32 7.47 -5.40
CA TYR A 134 -4.98 7.93 -5.77
C TYR A 134 -4.48 7.30 -7.08
N HIS A 135 -4.82 6.03 -7.32
CA HIS A 135 -4.50 5.34 -8.57
C HIS A 135 -5.12 6.05 -9.78
N THR A 136 -6.31 6.63 -9.62
CA THR A 136 -6.96 7.47 -10.64
C THR A 136 -6.17 8.73 -10.93
N VAL A 137 -5.64 9.38 -9.88
CA VAL A 137 -4.82 10.59 -10.03
C VAL A 137 -3.50 10.29 -10.71
N ASN A 138 -2.84 9.20 -10.32
CA ASN A 138 -1.53 8.83 -10.85
C ASN A 138 -1.38 7.30 -10.93
N PRO A 139 -1.80 6.68 -12.04
CA PRO A 139 -1.81 5.22 -12.15
C PRO A 139 -0.40 4.61 -12.19
N THR A 140 0.60 5.39 -12.61
CA THR A 140 2.00 4.93 -12.65
C THR A 140 2.67 5.01 -11.28
N ALA A 141 2.52 6.15 -10.59
CA ALA A 141 3.19 6.46 -9.33
C ALA A 141 2.26 6.33 -8.12
N SER A 142 1.45 5.29 -8.08
CA SER A 142 0.59 4.90 -6.96
C SER A 142 0.89 3.47 -6.56
N TYR A 143 0.67 3.14 -5.28
CA TYR A 143 0.64 1.75 -4.86
C TYR A 143 -0.65 1.09 -5.35
N ARG A 144 -0.55 -0.08 -5.98
CA ARG A 144 -1.71 -0.95 -6.20
C ARG A 144 -2.09 -1.66 -4.92
N THR A 145 -3.39 -1.83 -4.71
CA THR A 145 -3.93 -2.56 -3.57
C THR A 145 -4.96 -3.60 -3.99
N HIS A 146 -5.20 -4.57 -3.13
CA HIS A 146 -6.27 -5.53 -3.31
C HIS A 146 -6.84 -5.97 -1.96
N LEU A 147 -8.16 -5.86 -1.81
CA LEU A 147 -8.89 -6.34 -0.65
C LEU A 147 -9.06 -7.86 -0.72
N LEU A 148 -8.63 -8.54 0.34
CA LEU A 148 -8.74 -9.98 0.53
C LEU A 148 -9.72 -10.30 1.65
N THR A 149 -10.43 -11.42 1.52
CA THR A 149 -11.05 -12.11 2.67
C THR A 149 -10.06 -13.13 3.20
N ILE A 150 -9.62 -12.99 4.45
CA ILE A 150 -8.58 -13.82 5.03
C ILE A 150 -9.16 -14.60 6.20
N THR A 151 -9.03 -15.94 6.15
CA THR A 151 -9.27 -16.79 7.32
C THR A 151 -7.94 -17.06 8.01
N TYR A 152 -7.80 -16.56 9.23
CA TYR A 152 -6.63 -16.80 10.07
C TYR A 152 -6.86 -18.05 10.90
N HIS A 153 -5.92 -18.98 10.87
CA HIS A 153 -5.91 -20.21 11.67
C HIS A 153 -4.78 -20.11 12.70
N ASN A 154 -5.13 -20.03 13.97
CA ASN A 154 -4.17 -20.00 15.05
C ASN A 154 -3.61 -21.41 15.28
N THR A 155 -2.32 -21.60 15.01
CA THR A 155 -1.69 -22.91 15.18
C THR A 155 -1.44 -23.28 16.64
N ALA A 156 -1.54 -22.31 17.57
CA ALA A 156 -1.35 -22.56 19.00
C ALA A 156 -2.52 -23.32 19.64
N ASP A 157 -3.76 -22.98 19.29
CA ASP A 157 -4.97 -23.54 19.90
C ASP A 157 -6.00 -24.10 18.90
N GLY A 158 -5.78 -23.93 17.59
CA GLY A 158 -6.67 -24.40 16.53
C GLY A 158 -7.89 -23.51 16.29
N SER A 159 -7.99 -22.35 16.95
CA SER A 159 -9.03 -21.36 16.69
C SER A 159 -8.86 -20.73 15.30
N SER A 160 -9.97 -20.22 14.75
CA SER A 160 -9.93 -19.47 13.49
C SER A 160 -10.95 -18.35 13.47
N PHE A 161 -10.63 -17.30 12.70
CA PHE A 161 -11.56 -16.20 12.42
C PHE A 161 -11.31 -15.66 11.02
N THR A 162 -12.34 -15.05 10.44
CA THR A 162 -12.27 -14.41 9.12
C THR A 162 -12.34 -12.90 9.26
N SER A 163 -11.52 -12.19 8.49
CA SER A 163 -11.50 -10.74 8.44
C SER A 163 -11.11 -10.28 7.03
N TYR A 164 -11.46 -9.04 6.67
CA TYR A 164 -10.79 -8.40 5.55
C TYR A 164 -9.31 -8.19 5.85
N GLY A 165 -8.52 -8.09 4.79
CA GLY A 165 -7.13 -7.67 4.81
C GLY A 165 -6.80 -6.95 3.50
N LEU A 166 -6.13 -5.81 3.60
CA LEU A 166 -5.74 -5.02 2.44
C LEU A 166 -4.28 -5.34 2.12
N ILE A 167 -4.05 -5.98 0.98
CA ILE A 167 -2.70 -6.26 0.49
C ILE A 167 -2.24 -5.11 -0.38
N ILE A 168 -1.04 -4.60 -0.10
CA ILE A 168 -0.36 -3.57 -0.89
C ILE A 168 0.75 -4.25 -1.69
N GLU A 169 0.88 -3.88 -2.97
CA GLU A 169 1.90 -4.43 -3.86
C GLU A 169 3.32 -4.30 -3.29
N ASP A 170 4.20 -5.18 -3.76
CA ASP A 170 5.62 -5.15 -3.43
C ASP A 170 6.25 -3.85 -3.95
N THR A 171 7.11 -3.23 -3.15
CA THR A 171 7.80 -2.01 -3.56
C THR A 171 8.76 -2.25 -4.72
N ASP A 172 9.27 -3.47 -4.89
CA ASP A 172 10.04 -3.85 -6.08
C ASP A 172 9.17 -3.87 -7.35
N GLU A 173 7.88 -4.21 -7.27
CA GLU A 173 6.97 -4.10 -8.43
C GLU A 173 6.74 -2.64 -8.82
N LEU A 174 6.56 -1.75 -7.83
CA LEU A 174 6.42 -0.32 -8.05
C LEU A 174 7.68 0.29 -8.68
N LYS A 175 8.86 -0.10 -8.20
CA LYS A 175 10.16 0.31 -8.78
C LYS A 175 10.28 -0.11 -10.23
N ASP A 176 9.94 -1.36 -10.54
CA ASP A 176 10.00 -1.89 -11.90
C ASP A 176 8.97 -1.19 -12.81
N ARG A 177 7.80 -0.77 -12.29
CA ARG A 177 6.81 0.04 -13.04
C ARG A 177 7.28 1.47 -13.33
N LEU A 178 8.03 2.08 -12.41
CA LEU A 178 8.52 3.46 -12.55
C LEU A 178 9.90 3.56 -13.22
N ASP A 179 10.57 2.42 -13.47
CA ASP A 179 11.99 2.38 -13.88
C ASP A 179 12.87 3.24 -12.96
N ALA A 180 12.67 3.04 -11.64
CA ALA A 180 13.23 3.91 -10.60
C ALA A 180 13.72 3.10 -9.39
N TYR A 181 14.50 3.76 -8.53
CA TYR A 181 14.98 3.17 -7.27
C TYR A 181 14.48 3.95 -6.05
N ASN A 182 14.23 3.24 -4.96
CA ASN A 182 13.78 3.83 -3.70
C ASN A 182 14.88 4.71 -3.10
N CYS A 183 14.56 5.97 -2.80
CA CYS A 183 15.46 6.91 -2.12
C CYS A 183 14.97 7.16 -0.68
N GLU A 184 15.49 6.40 0.28
CA GLU A 184 15.06 6.48 1.68
C GLU A 184 15.63 7.69 2.43
N GLU A 185 16.77 8.22 1.98
CA GLU A 185 17.49 9.33 2.63
C GLU A 185 17.32 10.66 1.87
N CYS A 186 16.36 10.75 0.96
CA CYS A 186 16.02 11.97 0.21
C CYS A 186 15.23 12.96 1.09
N TYR A 187 15.79 13.33 2.25
CA TYR A 187 15.20 14.33 3.16
C TYR A 187 15.38 15.76 2.62
N ASN A 188 14.44 16.64 2.95
CA ASN A 188 14.49 18.09 2.68
C ASN A 188 14.87 18.43 1.23
N GLN A 189 14.37 17.66 0.26
CA GLN A 189 14.67 17.90 -1.15
C GLN A 189 13.88 19.12 -1.66
N PRO A 190 14.48 20.00 -2.49
CA PRO A 190 13.77 21.13 -3.06
C PRO A 190 12.67 20.65 -4.02
N VAL A 191 11.58 21.40 -4.14
CA VAL A 191 10.45 21.06 -5.03
C VAL A 191 10.88 20.85 -6.48
N ALA A 192 11.91 21.55 -6.95
CA ALA A 192 12.46 21.41 -8.29
C ALA A 192 13.01 20.00 -8.61
N ASN A 193 13.28 19.18 -7.59
CA ASN A 193 13.67 17.79 -7.78
C ASN A 193 12.46 16.88 -7.99
N PHE A 194 11.24 17.31 -7.66
CA PHE A 194 10.04 16.49 -7.72
C PHE A 194 9.30 16.61 -9.04
N THR A 195 8.71 15.51 -9.49
CA THR A 195 7.88 15.47 -10.71
C THR A 195 6.39 15.65 -10.44
N ASN A 196 5.95 15.53 -9.18
CA ASN A 196 4.52 15.44 -8.83
C ASN A 196 4.16 16.00 -7.44
N ALA A 197 4.95 16.94 -6.89
CA ALA A 197 4.77 17.42 -5.52
C ALA A 197 3.39 18.05 -5.28
N GLU A 198 2.93 18.91 -6.18
CA GLU A 198 1.65 19.60 -6.12
C GLU A 198 0.47 18.64 -6.23
N THR A 199 0.56 17.66 -7.14
CA THR A 199 -0.42 16.58 -7.28
C THR A 199 -0.56 15.80 -5.98
N VAL A 200 0.56 15.43 -5.34
CA VAL A 200 0.55 14.69 -4.06
C VAL A 200 -0.01 15.55 -2.94
N ALA A 201 0.41 16.82 -2.81
CA ALA A 201 -0.09 17.72 -1.78
C ALA A 201 -1.61 17.94 -1.90
N LEU A 202 -2.11 18.09 -3.14
CA LEU A 202 -3.53 18.24 -3.40
C LEU A 202 -4.32 16.96 -3.10
N PHE A 203 -3.75 15.78 -3.39
CA PHE A 203 -4.34 14.50 -2.98
C PHE A 203 -4.49 14.39 -1.47
N GLN A 204 -3.39 14.63 -0.74
CA GLN A 204 -3.37 14.51 0.72
C GLN A 204 -4.35 15.50 1.35
N TYR A 205 -4.44 16.72 0.81
CA TYR A 205 -5.47 17.67 1.20
C TYR A 205 -6.89 17.14 0.90
N MET A 206 -7.16 16.62 -0.30
CA MET A 206 -8.48 16.10 -0.70
C MET A 206 -9.02 15.06 0.28
N ILE A 207 -8.19 14.07 0.63
CA ILE A 207 -8.55 13.00 1.56
C ILE A 207 -8.43 13.41 3.04
N GLY A 208 -7.95 14.63 3.33
CA GLY A 208 -7.76 15.13 4.70
C GLY A 208 -6.67 14.38 5.46
N ASN A 209 -5.59 14.00 4.78
CA ASN A 209 -4.46 13.35 5.42
C ASN A 209 -3.44 14.39 5.88
N ALA A 210 -3.36 14.58 7.20
CA ALA A 210 -2.35 15.42 7.83
C ALA A 210 -1.14 14.61 8.35
N ASP A 211 -1.17 13.27 8.27
CA ASP A 211 -0.06 12.41 8.68
C ASP A 211 0.88 12.11 7.52
N TYR A 212 1.46 13.13 6.90
CA TYR A 212 2.55 12.92 5.94
C TYR A 212 3.57 14.04 6.03
N SER A 213 4.75 13.82 5.48
CA SER A 213 5.79 14.84 5.41
C SER A 213 6.71 14.57 4.25
N THR A 214 6.85 15.54 3.36
CA THR A 214 7.78 15.49 2.22
C THR A 214 9.21 15.72 2.67
N SER A 215 9.42 16.62 3.64
CA SER A 215 10.73 16.93 4.20
C SER A 215 11.34 15.75 4.97
N LEU A 216 10.53 15.01 5.72
CA LEU A 216 10.94 13.85 6.51
C LEU A 216 10.69 12.50 5.81
N VAL A 217 10.09 12.50 4.61
CA VAL A 217 9.70 11.29 3.88
C VAL A 217 8.81 10.37 4.74
N ARG A 218 7.86 10.96 5.48
CA ARG A 218 6.86 10.23 6.28
C ARG A 218 5.63 9.95 5.44
N ASN A 219 5.20 8.69 5.41
CA ASN A 219 4.04 8.22 4.65
C ASN A 219 4.12 8.56 3.14
N LEU A 220 5.36 8.57 2.64
CA LEU A 220 5.73 8.75 1.24
C LEU A 220 6.87 7.79 0.90
N LYS A 221 6.85 7.21 -0.30
CA LYS A 221 8.04 6.62 -0.92
C LYS A 221 8.54 7.55 -2.01
N LEU A 222 9.81 7.91 -1.96
CA LEU A 222 10.45 8.70 -3.01
C LEU A 222 11.16 7.75 -3.96
N MET A 223 10.72 7.75 -5.21
CA MET A 223 11.31 6.98 -6.29
C MET A 223 12.19 7.90 -7.11
N ARG A 224 13.47 7.55 -7.25
CA ARG A 224 14.43 8.34 -8.00
C ARG A 224 14.71 7.67 -9.34
N SER A 225 14.54 8.43 -10.41
CA SER A 225 14.90 8.02 -11.78
C SER A 225 16.39 8.20 -12.03
N ASP A 226 16.88 7.62 -13.12
CA ASP A 226 18.30 7.72 -13.53
C ASP A 226 18.75 9.16 -13.84
N ASP A 227 17.84 10.02 -14.29
CA ASP A 227 18.09 11.44 -14.53
C ASP A 227 18.12 12.28 -13.24
N GLY A 228 17.82 11.66 -12.09
CA GLY A 228 17.96 12.23 -10.77
C GLY A 228 16.69 12.87 -10.19
N HIS A 229 15.58 12.95 -10.96
CA HIS A 229 14.30 13.44 -10.47
C HIS A 229 13.66 12.47 -9.47
N LEU A 230 12.77 13.01 -8.62
CA LEU A 230 12.05 12.31 -7.58
C LEU A 230 10.57 12.29 -7.90
N THR A 231 9.98 11.10 -7.84
CA THR A 231 8.53 10.92 -7.87
C THR A 231 8.07 10.46 -6.50
N ALA A 232 7.16 11.21 -5.88
CA ALA A 232 6.60 10.87 -4.58
C ALA A 232 5.40 9.94 -4.76
N VAL A 233 5.39 8.83 -4.02
CA VAL A 233 4.30 7.85 -3.97
C VAL A 233 3.75 7.83 -2.55
N PRO A 234 2.61 8.50 -2.27
CA PRO A 234 1.98 8.48 -0.96
C PRO A 234 1.40 7.11 -0.62
N TYR A 235 1.43 6.78 0.66
CA TYR A 235 0.86 5.56 1.23
C TYR A 235 0.51 5.78 2.71
N ASP A 236 -0.12 4.79 3.36
CA ASP A 236 -0.56 4.88 4.77
C ASP A 236 -1.63 5.97 4.94
N PHE A 237 -2.83 5.71 4.41
CA PHE A 237 -3.97 6.65 4.40
C PHE A 237 -4.91 6.48 5.60
N ASP A 238 -4.53 5.66 6.57
CA ASP A 238 -5.40 5.25 7.66
C ASP A 238 -5.85 6.42 8.54
N PHE A 239 -4.98 7.40 8.78
CA PHE A 239 -5.25 8.59 9.58
C PHE A 239 -5.81 9.77 8.74
N SER A 240 -6.41 9.48 7.58
CA SER A 240 -7.03 10.51 6.75
C SER A 240 -8.48 10.78 7.15
N GLY A 241 -8.95 12.01 6.89
CA GLY A 241 -10.34 12.40 7.06
C GLY A 241 -11.34 11.61 6.21
N LEU A 242 -10.91 11.06 5.06
CA LEU A 242 -11.73 10.18 4.23
C LEU A 242 -11.97 8.82 4.93
N VAL A 243 -10.94 8.27 5.57
CA VAL A 243 -11.07 7.04 6.36
C VAL A 243 -11.85 7.29 7.65
N ASN A 244 -11.54 8.38 8.35
CA ASN A 244 -12.17 8.78 9.62
C ASN A 244 -12.24 7.63 10.65
N PRO A 245 -11.12 6.95 10.96
CA PRO A 245 -11.16 5.78 11.83
C PRO A 245 -11.48 6.17 13.28
N SER A 246 -12.22 5.31 13.99
CA SER A 246 -12.56 5.51 15.41
C SER A 246 -11.34 5.53 16.36
N TYR A 247 -10.24 4.90 15.94
CA TYR A 247 -8.97 4.84 16.67
C TYR A 247 -7.97 5.94 16.26
N GLY A 248 -8.34 6.80 15.31
CA GLY A 248 -7.45 7.82 14.77
C GLY A 248 -7.08 8.89 15.79
N LEU A 249 -5.87 9.43 15.65
CA LEU A 249 -5.38 10.54 16.47
C LEU A 249 -5.19 11.78 15.60
N LEU A 250 -5.52 12.95 16.13
CA LEU A 250 -5.21 14.22 15.47
C LEU A 250 -3.69 14.43 15.53
N VAL A 251 -3.06 14.52 14.36
CA VAL A 251 -1.59 14.59 14.23
C VAL A 251 -1.09 16.01 13.93
N HIS A 252 -1.98 16.91 13.55
CA HIS A 252 -1.66 18.29 13.22
C HIS A 252 -2.38 19.27 14.17
N PRO A 253 -1.69 20.32 14.69
CA PRO A 253 -2.25 21.25 15.66
C PRO A 253 -3.50 22.00 15.19
N ASP A 254 -3.64 22.21 13.88
CA ASP A 254 -4.79 22.89 13.27
C ASP A 254 -6.03 22.00 13.11
N GLN A 255 -5.92 20.68 13.35
CA GLN A 255 -7.07 19.79 13.33
C GLN A 255 -7.87 19.89 14.64
N GLN A 256 -9.18 20.09 14.52
CA GLN A 256 -10.15 19.93 15.59
C GLN A 256 -10.90 18.60 15.47
N PHE A 257 -11.07 18.12 14.24
CA PHE A 257 -11.69 16.85 13.88
C PHE A 257 -10.81 16.09 12.89
N MET A 258 -10.96 14.76 12.84
CA MET A 258 -10.23 13.91 11.89
C MET A 258 -10.55 14.28 10.43
N THR A 259 -11.76 14.76 10.18
CA THR A 259 -12.22 15.17 8.84
C THR A 259 -11.69 16.56 8.41
N ASP A 260 -10.98 17.29 9.28
CA ASP A 260 -10.42 18.58 8.92
C ASP A 260 -9.30 18.43 7.89
N ARG A 261 -9.36 19.23 6.82
CA ARG A 261 -8.30 19.31 5.82
C ARG A 261 -7.29 20.38 6.21
N VAL A 262 -6.04 19.97 6.36
CA VAL A 262 -4.91 20.88 6.56
C VAL A 262 -4.08 20.90 5.28
N TRP A 263 -3.80 22.08 4.76
CA TRP A 263 -2.86 22.23 3.65
C TRP A 263 -1.44 22.11 4.17
N ILE A 264 -0.70 21.12 3.68
CA ILE A 264 0.70 20.87 4.05
C ILE A 264 1.54 21.09 2.79
N TRP A 265 2.45 22.05 2.87
CA TRP A 265 3.43 22.35 1.83
C TRP A 265 4.77 22.68 2.51
N GLU A 266 5.69 21.72 2.49
CA GLU A 266 6.96 21.77 3.24
C GLU A 266 8.15 22.21 2.38
N PHE A 267 7.89 22.98 1.31
CA PHE A 267 8.92 23.51 0.41
C PHE A 267 9.07 25.02 0.60
N GLU A 268 10.26 25.54 0.31
CA GLU A 268 10.53 26.99 0.41
C GLU A 268 9.84 27.81 -0.69
N ALA A 269 9.71 27.24 -1.90
CA ALA A 269 9.03 27.90 -3.00
C ALA A 269 7.51 27.76 -2.87
N ASP A 270 6.75 28.78 -3.28
CA ASP A 270 5.29 28.71 -3.34
C ASP A 270 4.84 27.60 -4.33
N PRO A 271 3.74 26.88 -4.04
CA PRO A 271 3.23 25.85 -4.93
C PRO A 271 2.65 26.42 -6.23
N ASP A 272 2.92 25.77 -7.36
CA ASP A 272 2.24 26.03 -8.62
C ASP A 272 1.10 25.02 -8.85
N LEU A 273 -0.08 25.36 -8.34
CA LEU A 273 -1.23 24.46 -8.36
C LEU A 273 -2.01 24.48 -9.68
N GLU A 274 -1.65 25.28 -10.68
CA GLU A 274 -2.50 25.51 -11.85
C GLU A 274 -2.85 24.20 -12.57
N GLN A 275 -1.84 23.41 -12.91
CA GLN A 275 -2.05 22.14 -13.61
C GLN A 275 -2.75 21.10 -12.72
N ALA A 276 -2.31 20.96 -11.46
CA ALA A 276 -2.92 20.00 -10.54
C ALA A 276 -4.41 20.30 -10.29
N VAL A 277 -4.79 21.56 -10.18
CA VAL A 277 -6.19 21.98 -10.03
C VAL A 277 -7.02 21.60 -11.26
N LEU A 278 -6.48 21.82 -12.46
CA LEU A 278 -7.15 21.46 -13.71
C LEU A 278 -7.35 19.95 -13.80
N ASP A 279 -6.32 19.16 -13.50
CA ASP A 279 -6.38 17.70 -13.56
C ASP A 279 -7.41 17.15 -12.56
N TYR A 280 -7.39 17.63 -11.31
CA TYR A 280 -8.38 17.19 -10.31
C TYR A 280 -9.81 17.57 -10.68
N ALA A 281 -10.03 18.72 -11.30
CA ALA A 281 -11.35 19.09 -11.77
C ALA A 281 -11.90 18.10 -12.81
N LEU A 282 -11.03 17.45 -13.59
CA LEU A 282 -11.41 16.40 -14.55
C LEU A 282 -11.71 15.06 -13.87
N TYR A 283 -11.08 14.77 -12.73
CA TYR A 283 -11.31 13.51 -12.00
C TYR A 283 -12.58 13.49 -11.13
N GLU A 284 -13.27 14.63 -10.94
CA GLU A 284 -14.41 14.73 -10.02
C GLU A 284 -15.51 13.70 -10.32
N GLU A 285 -15.95 13.58 -11.57
CA GLU A 285 -17.03 12.66 -11.92
C GLU A 285 -16.62 11.20 -11.72
N GLU A 286 -15.42 10.84 -12.18
CA GLU A 286 -14.87 9.48 -12.05
C GLU A 286 -14.70 9.07 -10.59
N MET A 287 -14.11 9.93 -9.76
CA MET A 287 -13.91 9.64 -8.33
C MET A 287 -15.24 9.49 -7.58
N LEU A 288 -16.24 10.33 -7.89
CA LEU A 288 -17.55 10.20 -7.26
C LEU A 288 -18.28 8.92 -7.72
N GLN A 289 -18.06 8.49 -8.96
CA GLN A 289 -18.57 7.23 -9.46
C GLN A 289 -17.88 6.04 -8.79
N GLN A 290 -16.56 6.09 -8.59
CA GLN A 290 -15.82 5.07 -7.83
C GLN A 290 -16.39 4.88 -6.43
N VAL A 291 -16.68 5.97 -5.70
CA VAL A 291 -17.33 5.88 -4.38
C VAL A 291 -18.71 5.22 -4.48
N ALA A 292 -19.50 5.57 -5.49
CA ALA A 292 -20.84 5.02 -5.68
C ALA A 292 -20.81 3.51 -5.97
N ASP A 293 -19.84 3.06 -6.76
CA ASP A 293 -19.71 1.68 -7.23
C ASP A 293 -18.89 0.80 -6.28
N TYR A 294 -18.15 1.38 -5.33
CA TYR A 294 -17.28 0.63 -4.43
C TYR A 294 -18.05 -0.44 -3.65
N GLU A 295 -17.70 -1.71 -3.85
CA GLU A 295 -18.38 -2.84 -3.20
C GLU A 295 -17.99 -2.96 -1.73
N GLY A 296 -18.92 -3.46 -0.90
CA GLY A 296 -18.68 -3.67 0.53
C GLY A 296 -18.89 -2.43 1.42
N LEU A 297 -18.76 -1.20 0.89
CA LEU A 297 -19.13 0.00 1.64
C LEU A 297 -20.65 0.17 1.71
N GLY A 298 -21.15 0.45 2.92
CA GLY A 298 -22.56 0.76 3.15
C GLY A 298 -23.00 2.09 2.54
N GLU A 299 -24.31 2.22 2.27
CA GLU A 299 -24.91 3.42 1.66
C GLU A 299 -24.67 4.71 2.46
N GLU A 300 -24.64 4.62 3.79
CA GLU A 300 -24.33 5.76 4.65
C GLU A 300 -22.89 6.24 4.45
N SER A 301 -21.94 5.31 4.51
CA SER A 301 -20.50 5.54 4.33
C SER A 301 -20.21 6.11 2.93
N LYS A 302 -20.84 5.57 1.87
CA LYS A 302 -20.78 6.13 0.52
C LYS A 302 -21.27 7.58 0.45
N ARG A 303 -22.38 7.90 1.13
CA ARG A 303 -22.92 9.28 1.18
C ARG A 303 -22.01 10.23 1.95
N GLU A 304 -21.39 9.77 3.05
CA GLU A 304 -20.41 10.54 3.81
C GLU A 304 -19.20 10.90 2.97
N ILE A 305 -18.57 9.89 2.35
CA ILE A 305 -17.39 10.07 1.50
C ILE A 305 -17.72 10.94 0.29
N THR A 306 -18.85 10.70 -0.38
CA THR A 306 -19.34 11.53 -1.49
C THR A 306 -19.48 13.00 -1.07
N ARG A 307 -20.07 13.27 0.10
CA ARG A 307 -20.22 14.64 0.62
C ARG A 307 -18.86 15.24 0.94
N TYR A 308 -17.96 14.45 1.50
CA TYR A 308 -16.61 14.85 1.82
C TYR A 308 -15.85 15.26 0.56
N LEU A 309 -15.77 14.41 -0.48
CA LEU A 309 -15.11 14.73 -1.75
C LEU A 309 -15.76 15.93 -2.47
N LYS A 310 -17.10 15.99 -2.54
CA LYS A 310 -17.80 17.16 -3.13
C LYS A 310 -17.45 18.48 -2.43
N SER A 311 -17.18 18.45 -1.13
CA SER A 311 -16.74 19.65 -0.41
C SER A 311 -15.33 20.10 -0.84
N PHE A 312 -14.42 19.16 -1.11
CA PHE A 312 -13.09 19.44 -1.67
C PHE A 312 -13.21 20.04 -3.07
N PHE A 313 -13.96 19.41 -3.98
CA PHE A 313 -14.10 19.93 -5.35
C PHE A 313 -14.75 21.31 -5.39
N ARG A 314 -15.65 21.61 -4.45
CA ARG A 314 -16.18 22.97 -4.27
C ARG A 314 -15.11 23.95 -3.77
N GLN A 315 -14.21 23.56 -2.86
CA GLN A 315 -13.08 24.42 -2.45
C GLN A 315 -12.13 24.66 -3.61
N LEU A 316 -11.81 23.61 -4.37
CA LEU A 316 -10.97 23.65 -5.57
C LEU A 316 -11.49 24.66 -6.60
N LYS A 317 -12.77 24.56 -7.00
CA LYS A 317 -13.42 25.48 -7.96
C LYS A 317 -13.47 26.94 -7.49
N ASN A 318 -13.43 27.18 -6.18
CA ASN A 318 -13.46 28.52 -5.60
C ASN A 318 -12.06 29.07 -5.27
N GLY A 319 -10.98 28.33 -5.56
CA GLY A 319 -9.61 28.74 -5.23
C GLY A 319 -9.34 28.85 -3.73
N ARG A 320 -9.94 27.97 -2.91
CA ARG A 320 -9.85 28.01 -1.43
C ARG A 320 -9.07 26.82 -0.85
N ILE A 321 -8.02 26.39 -1.54
CA ILE A 321 -7.13 25.35 -1.01
C ILE A 321 -6.22 26.00 0.05
N GLY A 322 -6.22 25.47 1.26
CA GLY A 322 -5.37 25.95 2.37
C GLY A 322 -5.73 27.32 2.95
N GLY A 323 -6.97 27.79 2.76
CA GLY A 323 -7.46 29.09 3.25
C GLY A 323 -8.64 29.01 4.20
#